data_AF-A0A8S3X194-F1
#
_entry.id   AF-A0A8S3X194-F1
#
_cell.length_a   1.000
_cell.length_b   1.000
_cell.length_c   1.000
_cell.angle_alpha   90.00
_cell.angle_beta   90.00
_cell.angle_gamma   90.00
#
_symmetry.space_group_name_H-M   'P 1'
#
loop_
_entity.id
_entity.type
_entity.pdbx_description
1 polymer ?
#
loop_
_entity_poly.entity_id
_entity_poly.type
_entity_poly.pdbx_seq_one_letter_code
_entity_poly.pdbx_strand_id
1 'polypeptide(L)'
;MQKKMRLVKIFRYEREEDEIREIMQNQEREDESGENMQTDFIFNINDTIIVRYYLRKTWKHHIGVVESIEFKDGLNYYQVKFLKTIKESFNSLKFTFPRKLDIDIITNNSIVKKVNLIQKEEASKEYYLEEDRDLIFFTKITFIL
;
A
#
# COMPACT_ATOMS: atom_id res chain seq x y z
N MET A 1 -20.34 11.31 39.45
CA MET A 1 -20.32 9.85 39.25
C MET A 1 -20.29 9.54 37.75
N GLN A 2 -19.10 9.53 37.11
CA GLN A 2 -18.91 9.13 35.70
C GLN A 2 -17.48 8.59 35.55
N LYS A 3 -17.28 7.26 35.63
CA LYS A 3 -15.95 6.65 35.42
C LYS A 3 -16.02 5.22 34.85
N LYS A 4 -16.99 4.93 33.96
CA LYS A 4 -17.16 3.58 33.39
C LYS A 4 -17.09 3.49 31.85
N MET A 5 -16.83 4.60 31.15
CA MET A 5 -16.90 4.64 29.67
C MET A 5 -15.55 4.60 28.93
N ARG A 6 -14.40 4.55 29.63
CA ARG A 6 -13.07 4.53 28.99
C ARG A 6 -12.50 3.12 28.76
N LEU A 7 -12.85 2.15 29.61
CA LEU A 7 -12.27 0.80 29.53
C LEU A 7 -12.72 0.03 28.27
N VAL A 8 -14.00 0.13 27.88
CA VAL A 8 -14.53 -0.64 26.73
C VAL A 8 -13.88 -0.23 25.40
N LYS A 9 -13.48 1.05 25.25
CA LYS A 9 -12.78 1.51 24.04
C LYS A 9 -11.33 1.04 23.99
N ILE A 10 -10.65 0.94 25.13
CA ILE A 10 -9.26 0.46 25.23
C ILE A 10 -9.19 -1.02 24.90
N PHE A 11 -10.08 -1.84 25.48
CA PHE A 11 -10.12 -3.29 25.21
C PHE A 11 -10.46 -3.65 23.75
N ARG A 12 -11.23 -2.79 23.05
CA ARG A 12 -11.53 -2.99 21.63
C ARG A 12 -10.30 -2.72 20.75
N TYR A 13 -9.50 -1.72 21.14
CA TYR A 13 -8.26 -1.34 20.45
C TYR A 13 -7.17 -2.41 20.60
N GLU A 14 -6.97 -2.95 21.80
CA GLU A 14 -5.95 -3.98 22.07
C GLU A 14 -6.22 -5.28 21.28
N ARG A 15 -7.50 -5.65 21.10
CA ARG A 15 -7.87 -6.84 20.32
C ARG A 15 -7.59 -6.67 18.82
N GLU A 16 -7.83 -5.47 18.27
CA GLU A 16 -7.53 -5.17 16.86
C GLU A 16 -6.01 -5.12 16.60
N GLU A 17 -5.21 -4.67 17.58
CA GLU A 17 -3.74 -4.64 17.46
C GLU A 17 -3.11 -6.05 17.44
N ASP A 18 -3.62 -6.99 18.24
CA ASP A 18 -3.12 -8.35 18.25
C ASP A 18 -3.47 -9.12 16.97
N GLU A 19 -4.66 -8.89 16.40
CA GLU A 19 -5.04 -9.44 15.08
C GLU A 19 -4.13 -8.90 13.95
N ILE A 20 -3.79 -7.60 13.99
CA ILE A 20 -2.84 -7.00 13.03
C ILE A 20 -1.43 -7.60 13.18
N ARG A 21 -0.98 -7.85 14.43
CA ARG A 21 0.33 -8.48 14.69
C ARG A 21 0.41 -9.89 14.10
N GLU A 22 -0.63 -10.69 14.25
CA GLU A 22 -0.66 -12.06 13.73
C GLU A 22 -0.61 -12.07 12.19
N ILE A 23 -1.35 -11.16 11.54
CA ILE A 23 -1.33 -11.00 10.07
C ILE A 23 0.06 -10.59 9.57
N MET A 24 0.72 -9.65 10.24
CA MET A 24 2.05 -9.18 9.83
C MET A 24 3.14 -10.24 10.03
N GLN A 25 3.12 -10.98 11.14
CA GLN A 25 4.09 -12.04 11.37
C GLN A 25 3.93 -13.19 10.37
N ASN A 26 2.71 -13.46 9.92
CA ASN A 26 2.48 -14.46 8.88
C ASN A 26 2.99 -13.97 7.52
N GLN A 27 2.79 -12.69 7.17
CA GLN A 27 3.31 -12.10 5.93
C GLN A 27 4.85 -12.01 5.89
N GLU A 28 5.50 -11.63 7.00
CA GLU A 28 6.98 -11.59 7.06
C GLU A 28 7.60 -12.99 6.95
N ARG A 29 6.95 -14.01 7.52
CA ARG A 29 7.39 -15.41 7.39
C ARG A 29 7.17 -15.97 5.98
N GLU A 30 6.09 -15.57 5.31
CA GLU A 30 5.83 -15.91 3.90
C GLU A 30 6.83 -15.21 2.94
N ASP A 31 7.26 -13.98 3.24
CA ASP A 31 8.25 -13.25 2.43
C ASP A 31 9.70 -13.76 2.61
N GLU A 32 10.04 -14.42 3.74
CA GLU A 32 11.36 -15.04 3.96
C GLU A 32 11.49 -16.45 3.36
N SER A 33 10.38 -17.18 3.19
CA SER A 33 10.34 -18.34 2.30
C SER A 33 10.28 -17.82 0.86
N GLY A 34 11.43 -17.69 0.21
CA GLY A 34 11.55 -17.25 -1.19
C GLY A 34 10.91 -18.19 -2.23
N GLU A 35 9.69 -18.65 -2.00
CA GLU A 35 8.82 -19.12 -3.05
C GLU A 35 8.39 -17.88 -3.84
N ASN A 36 8.97 -17.75 -5.04
CA ASN A 36 8.42 -16.95 -6.13
C ASN A 36 6.96 -17.38 -6.33
N MET A 37 6.04 -16.85 -5.54
CA MET A 37 4.63 -16.84 -5.87
C MET A 37 4.51 -15.78 -6.98
N GLN A 38 4.97 -16.17 -8.18
CA GLN A 38 4.74 -15.49 -9.43
C GLN A 38 3.23 -15.54 -9.62
N THR A 39 2.56 -14.62 -8.97
CA THR A 39 1.13 -14.46 -9.14
C THR A 39 0.97 -13.91 -10.55
N ASP A 40 0.35 -14.73 -11.41
CA ASP A 40 0.02 -14.40 -12.81
C ASP A 40 -1.06 -13.30 -12.89
N PHE A 41 -0.98 -12.27 -12.03
CA PHE A 41 -1.82 -11.11 -12.16
C PHE A 41 -1.34 -10.32 -13.37
N ILE A 42 -2.12 -10.42 -14.45
CA ILE A 42 -1.99 -9.53 -15.60
C ILE A 42 -2.66 -8.21 -15.20
N PHE A 43 -1.85 -7.17 -15.05
CA PHE A 43 -2.34 -5.81 -14.82
C PHE A 43 -2.64 -5.13 -16.16
N ASN A 44 -3.61 -4.23 -16.18
CA ASN A 44 -4.01 -3.49 -17.38
C ASN A 44 -3.59 -2.02 -17.30
N ILE A 45 -3.55 -1.36 -18.45
CA ILE A 45 -3.41 0.10 -18.53
C ILE A 45 -4.53 0.74 -17.72
N ASN A 46 -4.18 1.79 -16.96
CA ASN A 46 -5.01 2.50 -15.98
C ASN A 46 -5.30 1.75 -14.66
N ASP A 47 -4.80 0.52 -14.47
CA ASP A 47 -4.87 -0.10 -13.15
C ASP A 47 -4.04 0.69 -12.14
N THR A 48 -4.60 0.90 -10.95
CA THR A 48 -3.84 1.42 -9.81
C THR A 48 -3.26 0.27 -9.03
N ILE A 49 -1.98 0.34 -8.71
CA ILE A 49 -1.21 -0.74 -8.10
C ILE A 49 -0.36 -0.25 -6.94
N ILE A 50 -0.12 -1.14 -5.98
CA ILE A 50 0.91 -0.98 -4.95
C ILE A 50 2.19 -1.63 -5.46
N VAL A 51 3.28 -0.89 -5.40
CA VAL A 51 4.62 -1.30 -5.81
C VAL A 51 5.54 -1.28 -4.59
N ARG A 52 6.42 -2.29 -4.46
CA ARG A 52 7.44 -2.35 -3.41
C ARG A 52 8.85 -2.22 -3.96
N TYR A 53 9.68 -1.43 -3.27
CA TYR A 53 11.11 -1.33 -3.52
C TYR A 53 11.88 -1.65 -2.25
N TYR A 54 12.96 -2.41 -2.37
CA TYR A 54 13.89 -2.64 -1.27
C TYR A 54 14.89 -1.49 -1.17
N LEU A 55 14.65 -0.56 -0.25
CA LEU A 55 15.44 0.67 -0.10
C LEU A 55 15.97 0.81 1.32
N ARG A 56 17.29 1.00 1.45
CA ARG A 56 17.97 1.20 2.75
C ARG A 56 17.63 0.10 3.77
N LYS A 57 17.67 -1.16 3.34
CA LYS A 57 17.35 -2.35 4.15
C LYS A 57 15.90 -2.44 4.64
N THR A 58 14.98 -1.72 4.00
CA THR A 58 13.56 -1.73 4.35
C THR A 58 12.72 -1.78 3.08
N TRP A 59 11.64 -2.53 3.09
CA TRP A 59 10.63 -2.47 2.03
C TRP A 59 9.88 -1.14 2.11
N LYS A 60 9.75 -0.48 0.97
CA LYS A 60 8.96 0.75 0.82
C LYS A 60 7.88 0.53 -0.21
N HIS A 61 6.66 0.90 0.16
CA HIS A 61 5.50 0.81 -0.70
C HIS A 61 5.17 2.17 -1.31
N HIS A 62 4.83 2.13 -2.58
CA HIS A 62 4.43 3.26 -3.40
C HIS A 62 3.14 2.88 -4.11
N ILE A 63 2.33 3.87 -4.46
CA ILE A 63 1.13 3.64 -5.28
C ILE A 63 1.31 4.34 -6.62
N GLY A 64 0.91 3.68 -7.69
CA GLY A 64 1.04 4.21 -9.04
C GLY A 64 -0.03 3.69 -9.98
N VAL A 65 -0.15 4.35 -11.12
CA VAL A 65 -1.06 3.97 -12.21
C VAL A 65 -0.23 3.43 -13.36
N VAL A 66 -0.63 2.29 -13.91
CA VAL A 66 -0.02 1.71 -15.10
C VAL A 66 -0.35 2.57 -16.33
N GLU A 67 0.66 3.20 -16.94
CA GLU A 67 0.49 4.02 -18.14
C GLU A 67 0.67 3.21 -19.43
N SER A 68 1.62 2.29 -19.46
CA SER A 68 1.86 1.43 -20.62
C SER A 68 2.43 0.07 -20.19
N ILE A 69 2.30 -0.91 -21.08
CA ILE A 69 2.77 -2.27 -20.87
C ILE A 69 3.55 -2.69 -22.12
N GLU A 70 4.77 -3.13 -21.93
CA GLU A 70 5.63 -3.68 -22.98
C GLU A 70 5.97 -5.13 -22.67
N PHE A 71 5.82 -6.01 -23.66
CA PHE A 71 6.23 -7.40 -23.54
C PHE A 71 7.58 -7.61 -24.21
N LYS A 72 8.59 -8.01 -23.44
CA LYS A 72 9.95 -8.24 -23.93
C LYS A 72 10.59 -9.42 -23.19
N ASP A 73 11.27 -10.29 -23.93
CA ASP A 73 12.01 -11.43 -23.39
C ASP A 73 11.17 -12.33 -22.46
N GLY A 74 9.88 -12.49 -22.75
CA GLY A 74 8.97 -13.30 -21.94
C GLY A 74 8.44 -12.62 -20.67
N LEU A 75 8.74 -11.34 -20.47
CA LEU A 75 8.36 -10.57 -19.28
C LEU A 75 7.50 -9.34 -19.65
N ASN A 76 6.55 -9.02 -18.78
CA ASN A 76 5.81 -7.77 -18.82
C ASN A 76 6.61 -6.67 -18.10
N TYR A 77 6.84 -5.58 -18.80
CA TYR A 77 7.38 -4.33 -18.27
C TYR A 77 6.25 -3.31 -18.20
N TYR A 78 6.02 -2.77 -17.01
CA TYR A 78 4.97 -1.79 -16.74
C TYR A 78 5.62 -0.44 -16.53
N GLN A 79 5.27 0.53 -17.38
CA GLN A 79 5.55 1.93 -17.07
C GLN A 79 4.51 2.41 -16.06
N VAL A 80 4.97 2.83 -14.89
CA VAL A 80 4.11 3.20 -13.78
C VAL A 80 4.34 4.66 -13.43
N LYS A 81 3.26 5.42 -13.35
CA LYS A 81 3.27 6.79 -12.87
C LYS A 81 2.86 6.85 -11.41
N PHE A 82 3.79 7.24 -10.56
CA PHE A 82 3.60 7.24 -9.12
C PHE A 82 2.82 8.44 -8.62
N LEU A 83 1.97 8.19 -7.63
CA LEU A 83 1.35 9.23 -6.84
C LEU A 83 2.26 9.56 -5.66
N LYS A 84 2.27 10.83 -5.29
CA LYS A 84 2.86 11.31 -4.05
C LYS A 84 1.95 10.96 -2.89
N THR A 85 2.48 10.17 -1.95
CA THR A 85 1.87 9.93 -0.65
C THR A 85 1.98 11.20 0.22
N ILE A 86 0.85 11.69 0.71
CA ILE A 86 0.76 12.78 1.69
C ILE A 86 0.18 12.16 2.96
N LYS A 87 1.01 12.12 4.01
CA LYS A 87 0.60 11.63 5.33
C LYS A 87 0.42 12.84 6.25
N GLU A 88 -0.83 13.18 6.54
CA GLU A 88 -1.15 14.25 7.50
C GLU A 88 -1.33 13.70 8.93
N SER A 89 -1.84 12.47 9.08
CA SER A 89 -2.01 11.78 10.36
C SER A 89 -2.11 10.25 10.17
N PHE A 90 -2.23 9.48 11.26
CA PHE A 90 -2.36 8.01 11.20
C PHE A 90 -3.56 7.53 10.38
N ASN A 91 -4.66 8.29 10.37
CA ASN A 91 -5.92 7.95 9.67
C ASN A 91 -6.18 8.81 8.42
N SER A 92 -5.24 9.66 8.01
CA SER A 92 -5.41 10.54 6.85
C SER A 92 -4.27 10.38 5.86
N LEU A 93 -4.21 9.16 5.30
CA LEU A 93 -3.37 8.86 4.15
C LEU A 93 -4.09 9.30 2.90
N LYS A 94 -3.48 10.22 2.15
CA LYS A 94 -3.99 10.68 0.86
C LYS A 94 -2.91 10.67 -0.19
N PHE A 95 -3.31 10.58 -1.44
CA PHE A 95 -2.43 10.50 -2.59
C PHE A 95 -2.76 11.59 -3.58
N THR A 96 -1.73 12.13 -4.23
CA THR A 96 -1.87 13.20 -5.21
C THR A 96 -0.89 12.98 -6.33
N PHE A 97 -1.20 13.44 -7.54
CA PHE A 97 -0.19 13.46 -8.60
C PHE A 97 0.89 14.50 -8.27
N PRO A 98 2.18 14.13 -8.31
CA PRO A 98 3.25 15.08 -8.09
C PRO A 98 3.29 16.11 -9.23
N ARG A 99 3.80 17.33 -8.93
CA ARG A 99 3.96 18.39 -9.95
C ARG A 99 4.97 17.99 -11.04
N LYS A 100 6.03 17.28 -10.63
CA LYS A 100 7.01 16.66 -11.53
C LYS A 100 6.62 15.20 -11.69
N LEU A 101 6.57 14.74 -12.93
CA LEU A 101 6.30 13.33 -13.23
C LEU A 101 7.31 12.43 -12.50
N ASP A 102 6.78 11.46 -11.77
CA ASP A 102 7.53 10.39 -11.12
C ASP A 102 7.10 9.10 -11.81
N ILE A 103 7.97 8.60 -12.68
CA ILE A 103 7.69 7.47 -13.58
C ILE A 103 8.85 6.49 -13.49
N ASP A 104 8.53 5.21 -13.43
CA ASP A 104 9.52 4.13 -13.49
C ASP A 104 9.00 2.98 -14.35
N ILE A 105 9.90 2.09 -14.75
CA ILE A 105 9.58 0.84 -15.45
C ILE A 105 9.86 -0.32 -14.50
N ILE A 106 8.83 -1.12 -14.21
CA ILE A 106 8.92 -2.24 -13.28
C ILE A 106 8.43 -3.54 -13.92
N THR A 107 8.74 -4.67 -13.28
CA THR A 107 8.19 -5.99 -13.64
C THR A 107 7.17 -6.45 -12.60
N ASN A 108 6.49 -7.56 -12.86
CA ASN A 108 5.55 -8.19 -11.93
C ASN A 108 6.13 -8.35 -10.51
N ASN A 109 7.43 -8.63 -10.38
CA ASN A 109 8.09 -8.88 -9.09
C ASN A 109 8.04 -7.68 -8.13
N SER A 110 7.89 -6.47 -8.67
CA SER A 110 7.78 -5.25 -7.86
C SER A 110 6.34 -4.93 -7.48
N ILE A 111 5.35 -5.54 -8.14
CA ILE A 111 3.93 -5.26 -7.92
C ILE A 111 3.43 -6.16 -6.80
N VAL A 112 2.82 -5.55 -5.77
CA VAL A 112 2.26 -6.27 -4.64
C VAL A 112 0.81 -6.67 -4.93
N LYS A 113 -0.01 -5.70 -5.34
CA LYS A 113 -1.43 -5.92 -5.68
C LYS A 113 -2.03 -4.76 -6.45
N LYS A 114 -3.18 -5.01 -7.09
CA LYS A 114 -4.09 -3.99 -7.58
C LYS A 114 -4.90 -3.40 -6.43
N VAL A 115 -5.15 -2.10 -6.48
CA VAL A 115 -5.96 -1.35 -5.51
C VAL A 115 -6.86 -0.35 -6.24
N ASN A 116 -7.89 0.11 -5.54
CA ASN A 116 -8.75 1.16 -6.04
C ASN A 116 -8.59 2.43 -5.21
N LEU A 117 -8.80 3.56 -5.88
CA LEU A 117 -8.77 4.88 -5.26
C LEU A 117 -10.11 5.58 -5.45
N ILE A 118 -10.55 6.25 -4.40
CA ILE A 118 -11.74 7.11 -4.40
C ILE A 118 -11.34 8.57 -4.29
N GLN A 119 -12.10 9.44 -4.96
CA GLN A 119 -12.03 10.88 -4.79
C GLN A 119 -13.26 11.32 -3.98
N LYS A 120 -13.06 12.08 -2.90
CA LYS A 120 -14.18 12.64 -2.11
C LYS A 120 -14.81 13.87 -2.77
N GLU A 121 -14.00 14.63 -3.49
CA GLU A 121 -14.41 15.82 -4.24
C GLU A 121 -13.66 15.84 -5.56
N GLU A 122 -14.37 15.99 -6.67
CA GLU A 122 -13.79 15.97 -8.01
C GLU A 122 -12.76 17.11 -8.23
N ALA A 123 -12.92 18.21 -7.50
CA ALA A 123 -12.02 19.36 -7.55
C ALA A 123 -10.72 19.19 -6.75
N SER A 124 -10.67 18.30 -5.75
CA SER A 124 -9.59 18.29 -4.77
C SER A 124 -8.27 17.71 -5.31
N LYS A 125 -8.30 16.96 -6.42
CA LYS A 125 -7.13 16.19 -6.94
C LYS A 125 -6.51 15.26 -5.89
N GLU A 126 -7.25 14.96 -4.82
CA GLU A 126 -6.84 14.08 -3.74
C GLU A 126 -7.55 12.74 -3.87
N TYR A 127 -6.77 11.68 -3.69
CA TYR A 127 -7.20 10.31 -3.79
C TYR A 127 -7.01 9.60 -2.44
N TYR A 128 -7.92 8.71 -2.12
CA TYR A 128 -7.90 7.89 -0.91
C TYR A 128 -8.03 6.42 -1.30
N LEU A 129 -7.44 5.51 -0.52
CA LEU A 129 -7.70 4.08 -0.72
C LEU A 129 -9.19 3.80 -0.53
N GLU A 130 -9.75 2.98 -1.41
CA GLU A 130 -11.13 2.50 -1.27
C GLU A 130 -11.28 1.56 -0.07
N GLU A 131 -10.26 0.72 0.18
CA GLU A 131 -10.27 -0.29 1.23
C GLU A 131 -9.27 0.05 2.35
N ASP A 132 -9.74 0.13 3.59
CA ASP A 132 -8.90 0.44 4.76
C ASP A 132 -7.81 -0.61 5.01
N ARG A 133 -8.02 -1.86 4.60
CA ARG A 133 -7.02 -2.93 4.76
C ARG A 133 -5.72 -2.65 4.00
N ASP A 134 -5.77 -1.82 2.96
CA ASP A 134 -4.59 -1.44 2.18
C ASP A 134 -3.72 -0.37 2.86
N LEU A 135 -4.19 0.20 3.98
CA LEU A 135 -3.40 1.14 4.78
C LEU A 135 -2.16 0.47 5.39
N ILE A 136 -2.20 -0.85 5.62
CA ILE A 136 -1.11 -1.61 6.25
C ILE A 136 0.22 -1.45 5.50
N PHE A 137 0.18 -1.30 4.18
CA PHE A 137 1.37 -1.13 3.34
C PHE A 137 2.09 0.21 3.58
N PHE A 138 1.41 1.20 4.16
CA PHE A 138 1.91 2.56 4.34
C PHE A 138 2.10 2.96 5.81
N THR A 139 1.61 2.14 6.75
CA THR A 139 1.79 2.36 8.18
C THR A 139 3.11 1.74 8.67
N LYS A 140 4.04 2.60 9.12
CA LYS A 140 5.11 2.15 10.01
C LYS A 140 4.53 1.99 11.42
N ILE A 141 4.44 0.77 11.92
CA ILE A 141 4.18 0.55 13.33
C ILE A 141 5.49 0.84 14.07
N THR A 142 5.52 1.94 14.82
CA THR A 142 6.61 2.23 15.76
C THR A 142 6.22 1.64 17.10
N PHE A 143 6.85 0.52 17.47
CA PHE A 143 6.73 -0.02 18.82
C PHE A 143 7.45 0.94 19.78
N ILE A 144 6.70 1.59 20.68
CA ILE A 144 7.28 2.15 21.89
C ILE A 144 7.31 0.99 22.88
N LEU A 145 8.50 0.40 23.06
CA LEU A 145 8.79 -0.57 24.11
C LEU A 145 8.70 0.09 25.49
#